data_AF-F9W973-F1
#
_entry.id   AF-F9W973-F1
#
_cell.length_a   1.000
_cell.length_b   1.000
_cell.length_c   1.000
_cell.angle_alpha   90.00
_cell.angle_beta   90.00
_cell.angle_gamma   90.00
#
_symmetry.space_group_name_H-M   'P 1'
#
loop_
_entity.id
_entity.type
_entity.pdbx_description
1 polymer ?
#
loop_
_entity_poly.entity_id
_entity_poly.type
_entity_poly.pdbx_seq_one_letter_code
_entity_poly.pdbx_strand_id
1 'polypeptide(L)'
;MGSMPRDNNNGATTTSHETNVGTGNNSQISFLSRVQQLLVHPDDPHVSTVTSEDLRAVAQELCSEIVQLEDRKHLLKHLEKPGLSALRQKLATRVLSGREFLKLGRDELMTEEEKQLEEQRITKIIEEQEKVSLANVAVTSLFKCPACGENRCSFYEQQIRSADEPTTKFLRCLECNNAWTTE
;
A
#
# COMPACT_ATOMS: atom_id res chain seq x y z
N MET A 1 -50.33 -24.78 46.47
CA MET A 1 -49.05 -24.39 45.86
C MET A 1 -48.15 -25.63 45.85
N GLY A 2 -47.78 -26.10 44.65
CA GLY A 2 -46.71 -27.08 44.31
C GLY A 2 -46.70 -28.43 45.05
N SER A 3 -47.29 -29.51 44.53
CA SER A 3 -46.82 -30.42 43.46
C SER A 3 -45.83 -31.50 43.95
N MET A 4 -46.24 -32.76 43.72
CA MET A 4 -45.70 -34.06 44.11
C MET A 4 -44.27 -34.38 43.62
N PRO A 5 -43.55 -35.32 44.28
CA PRO A 5 -42.35 -35.94 43.71
C PRO A 5 -42.73 -37.08 42.76
N ARG A 6 -41.95 -37.24 41.68
CA ARG A 6 -42.03 -38.38 40.76
C ARG A 6 -40.74 -39.18 40.73
N ASP A 7 -40.94 -40.42 40.36
CA ASP A 7 -40.11 -41.60 40.51
C ASP A 7 -38.72 -41.59 39.86
N ASN A 8 -37.87 -42.38 40.51
CA ASN A 8 -36.54 -42.81 40.13
C ASN A 8 -36.64 -44.01 39.18
N ASN A 9 -36.01 -43.98 37.99
CA ASN A 9 -35.49 -45.19 37.35
C ASN A 9 -34.47 -44.93 36.22
N ASN A 10 -33.25 -45.43 36.45
CA ASN A 10 -32.33 -46.16 35.56
C ASN A 10 -32.15 -45.80 34.07
N GLY A 11 -30.87 -45.68 33.67
CA GLY A 11 -30.43 -45.86 32.28
C GLY A 11 -28.96 -45.52 32.06
N ALA A 12 -28.09 -46.53 32.11
CA ALA A 12 -26.67 -46.43 31.80
C ALA A 12 -26.43 -46.10 30.32
N THR A 13 -25.48 -45.21 30.01
CA THR A 13 -24.70 -45.31 28.76
C THR A 13 -23.34 -44.66 28.94
N THR A 14 -22.31 -45.47 28.75
CA THR A 14 -20.90 -45.11 28.63
C THR A 14 -20.70 -44.15 27.46
N THR A 15 -20.28 -42.91 27.71
CA THR A 15 -19.85 -41.99 26.65
C THR A 15 -18.34 -42.05 26.52
N SER A 16 -17.92 -42.80 25.51
CA SER A 16 -16.57 -42.83 24.96
C SER A 16 -16.14 -41.41 24.57
N HIS A 17 -14.95 -41.01 25.00
CA HIS A 17 -14.25 -39.85 24.46
C HIS A 17 -13.90 -40.12 22.99
N GLU A 18 -14.58 -39.45 22.06
CA GLU A 18 -14.14 -39.31 20.67
C GLU A 18 -13.62 -37.89 20.45
N THR A 19 -12.30 -37.75 20.41
CA THR A 19 -11.61 -36.56 19.91
C THR A 19 -11.75 -36.51 18.39
N ASN A 20 -12.55 -35.58 17.88
CA ASN A 20 -12.73 -35.34 16.46
C ASN A 20 -11.62 -34.39 15.94
N VAL A 21 -10.54 -34.97 15.39
CA VAL A 21 -9.49 -34.26 14.61
C VAL A 21 -9.62 -34.73 13.17
N GLY A 22 -10.26 -33.96 12.29
CA GLY A 22 -10.58 -34.48 10.95
C GLY A 22 -10.73 -33.51 9.78
N THR A 23 -10.81 -32.19 9.97
CA THR A 23 -11.16 -31.26 8.87
C THR A 23 -10.12 -30.17 8.58
N GLY A 24 -9.10 -29.99 9.44
CA GLY A 24 -8.08 -28.95 9.27
C GLY A 24 -6.93 -29.29 8.31
N ASN A 25 -6.68 -30.58 8.05
CA ASN A 25 -5.43 -31.01 7.40
C ASN A 25 -5.44 -30.81 5.87
N ASN A 26 -6.57 -31.04 5.18
CA ASN A 26 -6.59 -30.96 3.71
C ASN A 26 -6.37 -29.54 3.17
N SER A 27 -6.95 -28.52 3.82
CA SER A 27 -6.77 -27.11 3.43
C SER A 27 -5.38 -26.57 3.75
N GLN A 28 -4.74 -27.09 4.80
CA GLN A 28 -3.35 -26.74 5.11
C GLN A 28 -2.37 -27.40 4.13
N ILE A 29 -2.62 -28.65 3.74
CA ILE A 29 -1.80 -29.37 2.75
C ILE A 29 -1.88 -28.69 1.38
N SER A 30 -3.09 -28.25 0.96
CA SER A 30 -3.25 -27.54 -0.31
C SER A 30 -2.59 -26.16 -0.31
N PHE A 31 -2.70 -25.41 0.80
CA PHE A 31 -2.05 -24.12 0.95
C PHE A 31 -0.51 -24.24 0.97
N LEU A 32 0.04 -25.18 1.74
CA LEU A 32 1.48 -25.42 1.83
C LEU A 32 2.07 -25.78 0.46
N SER A 33 1.43 -26.72 -0.25
CA SER A 33 1.85 -27.13 -1.58
C SER A 33 1.84 -25.94 -2.56
N ARG A 34 0.80 -25.10 -2.49
CA ARG A 34 0.69 -23.92 -3.34
C ARG A 34 1.76 -22.87 -3.04
N VAL A 35 2.02 -22.59 -1.76
CA VAL A 35 3.08 -21.65 -1.35
C VAL A 35 4.44 -22.16 -1.81
N GLN A 36 4.75 -23.44 -1.60
CA GLN A 36 6.01 -24.03 -2.03
C GLN A 36 6.24 -23.89 -3.55
N GLN A 37 5.21 -24.15 -4.36
CA GLN A 37 5.27 -23.96 -5.81
C GLN A 37 5.49 -22.50 -6.19
N LEU A 38 4.80 -21.58 -5.52
CA LEU A 38 4.88 -20.16 -5.83
C LEU A 38 6.15 -19.49 -5.32
N LEU A 39 6.87 -20.06 -4.36
CA LEU A 39 8.19 -19.56 -3.96
C LEU A 39 9.27 -19.76 -5.03
N VAL A 40 9.02 -20.65 -6.00
CA VAL A 40 9.89 -20.89 -7.16
C VAL A 40 9.10 -20.63 -8.42
N HIS A 41 8.99 -19.37 -8.82
CA HIS A 41 8.30 -19.02 -10.05
C HIS A 41 9.21 -19.31 -11.25
N PRO A 42 8.72 -19.90 -12.35
CA PRO A 42 9.54 -20.20 -13.54
C PRO A 42 10.17 -18.96 -14.19
N ASP A 43 9.55 -17.80 -13.99
CA ASP A 43 10.05 -16.52 -14.50
C ASP A 43 11.11 -15.87 -13.57
N ASP A 44 11.40 -16.48 -12.40
CA ASP A 44 12.41 -15.96 -11.49
C ASP A 44 13.83 -16.27 -11.99
N PRO A 45 14.78 -15.33 -11.84
CA PRO A 45 16.18 -15.63 -12.11
C PRO A 45 16.64 -16.79 -11.22
N HIS A 46 17.29 -17.79 -11.82
CA HIS A 46 17.61 -19.05 -11.16
C HIS A 46 18.47 -18.83 -9.90
N VAL A 47 17.88 -19.00 -8.73
CA VAL A 47 18.59 -18.90 -7.44
C VAL A 47 19.16 -20.27 -7.10
N SER A 48 20.43 -20.52 -7.44
CA SER A 48 21.11 -21.81 -7.27
C SER A 48 21.40 -22.20 -5.80
N THR A 49 20.97 -21.40 -4.82
CA THR A 49 21.37 -21.56 -3.40
C THR A 49 20.32 -22.21 -2.51
N VAL A 50 19.07 -22.34 -2.93
CA VAL A 50 17.98 -22.85 -2.06
C VAL A 50 17.53 -24.23 -2.54
N THR A 51 17.57 -25.23 -1.64
CA THR A 51 17.14 -26.59 -1.97
C THR A 51 15.61 -26.73 -1.91
N SER A 52 15.06 -27.77 -2.53
CA SER A 52 13.63 -28.08 -2.46
C SER A 52 13.15 -28.39 -1.04
N GLU A 53 14.03 -28.90 -0.18
CA GLU A 53 13.79 -29.15 1.23
C GLU A 53 13.73 -27.84 2.03
N ASP A 54 14.66 -26.92 1.77
CA ASP A 54 14.65 -25.59 2.38
C ASP A 54 13.36 -24.83 2.06
N LEU A 55 12.93 -24.86 0.79
CA LEU A 55 11.69 -24.23 0.34
C LEU A 55 10.45 -24.82 1.02
N ARG A 56 10.44 -26.13 1.26
CA ARG A 56 9.37 -26.79 2.00
C ARG A 56 9.33 -26.31 3.45
N ALA A 57 10.49 -26.19 4.10
CA ALA A 57 10.58 -25.68 5.46
C ALA A 57 10.13 -24.21 5.56
N VAL A 58 10.53 -23.35 4.61
CA VAL A 58 10.03 -21.97 4.51
C VAL A 58 8.52 -21.94 4.34
N ALA A 59 7.98 -22.76 3.44
CA ALA A 59 6.52 -22.83 3.23
C ALA A 59 5.79 -23.26 4.51
N GLN A 60 6.33 -24.20 5.29
CA GLN A 60 5.78 -24.61 6.59
C GLN A 60 5.81 -23.46 7.61
N GLU A 61 6.93 -22.75 7.70
CA GLU A 61 7.07 -21.57 8.57
C GLU A 61 6.01 -20.51 8.23
N LEU A 62 5.89 -20.14 6.94
CA LEU A 62 4.87 -19.21 6.47
C LEU A 62 3.44 -19.67 6.79
N CYS A 63 3.15 -20.96 6.63
CA CYS A 63 1.85 -21.53 6.98
C CYS A 63 1.53 -21.44 8.47
N SER A 64 2.56 -21.57 9.32
CA SER A 64 2.43 -21.51 10.77
C SER A 64 2.29 -20.09 11.30
N GLU A 65 2.95 -19.12 10.65
CA GLU A 65 2.92 -17.71 11.03
C GLU A 65 1.66 -17.01 10.51
N ILE A 66 1.24 -17.33 9.28
CA ILE A 66 0.10 -16.71 8.63
C ILE A 66 -1.12 -17.61 8.79
N VAL A 67 -1.82 -17.41 9.92
CA VAL A 67 -2.94 -18.28 10.33
C VAL A 67 -4.27 -17.83 9.72
N GLN A 68 -4.49 -16.53 9.57
CA GLN A 68 -5.77 -15.99 9.11
C GLN A 68 -5.97 -16.24 7.61
N LEU A 69 -7.20 -16.56 7.21
CA LEU A 69 -7.54 -16.90 5.83
C LEU A 69 -7.29 -15.72 4.87
N GLU A 70 -7.60 -14.51 5.32
CA GLU A 70 -7.47 -13.27 4.56
C GLU A 70 -6.00 -12.95 4.30
N ASP A 71 -5.15 -13.14 5.30
CA ASP A 71 -3.70 -12.98 5.17
C ASP A 71 -3.08 -14.05 4.26
N ARG A 72 -3.58 -15.30 4.31
CA ARG A 72 -3.17 -16.37 3.38
C ARG A 72 -3.53 -16.03 1.94
N LYS A 73 -4.75 -15.54 1.71
CA LYS A 73 -5.18 -15.05 0.38
C LYS A 73 -4.31 -13.88 -0.06
N HIS A 74 -3.98 -12.97 0.86
CA HIS A 74 -3.12 -11.82 0.59
C HIS A 74 -1.71 -12.25 0.17
N LEU A 75 -1.11 -13.23 0.87
CA LEU A 75 0.18 -13.81 0.49
C LEU A 75 0.13 -14.43 -0.91
N LEU A 76 -0.84 -15.31 -1.16
CA LEU A 76 -0.95 -15.99 -2.47
C LEU A 76 -1.09 -15.00 -3.62
N LYS A 77 -1.93 -13.96 -3.45
CA LYS A 77 -2.12 -12.92 -4.46
C LYS A 77 -0.80 -12.27 -4.88
N HIS A 78 0.12 -12.04 -3.96
CA HIS A 78 1.40 -11.39 -4.27
C HIS A 78 2.44 -12.39 -4.76
N LEU A 79 2.47 -13.62 -4.23
CA LEU A 79 3.36 -14.66 -4.75
C LEU A 79 3.04 -15.04 -6.21
N GLU A 80 1.77 -14.96 -6.60
CA GLU A 80 1.30 -15.22 -7.99
C GLU A 80 1.67 -14.11 -8.99
N LYS A 81 2.02 -12.90 -8.53
CA LYS A 81 2.37 -11.80 -9.43
C LYS A 81 3.76 -12.05 -10.04
N PRO A 82 3.93 -12.14 -11.37
CA PRO A 82 5.21 -12.49 -11.99
C PRO A 82 6.32 -11.48 -11.68
N GLY A 83 6.00 -10.18 -11.61
CA GLY A 83 6.96 -9.11 -11.34
C GLY A 83 7.46 -8.98 -9.89
N LEU A 84 7.06 -9.87 -8.97
CA LEU A 84 7.47 -9.85 -7.55
C LEU A 84 8.53 -10.92 -7.21
N SER A 85 9.48 -11.14 -8.12
CA SER A 85 10.59 -12.10 -7.94
C SER A 85 11.44 -11.80 -6.70
N ALA A 86 11.74 -10.53 -6.45
CA ALA A 86 12.50 -10.09 -5.27
C ALA A 86 11.77 -10.42 -3.95
N LEU A 87 10.44 -10.32 -3.92
CA LEU A 87 9.64 -10.68 -2.75
C LEU A 87 9.72 -12.19 -2.49
N ARG A 88 9.53 -13.01 -3.53
CA ARG A 88 9.67 -14.47 -3.45
C ARG A 88 11.06 -14.88 -2.96
N GLN A 89 12.10 -14.25 -3.50
CA GLN A 89 13.49 -14.49 -3.08
C GLN A 89 13.73 -14.14 -1.61
N LYS A 90 13.24 -12.99 -1.13
CA LYS A 90 13.37 -12.59 0.28
C LYS A 90 12.68 -13.57 1.23
N LEU A 91 11.52 -14.09 0.85
CA LEU A 91 10.80 -15.12 1.62
C LEU A 91 11.56 -16.46 1.57
N ALA A 92 11.97 -16.92 0.38
CA ALA A 92 12.69 -18.17 0.19
C ALA A 92 14.05 -18.21 0.93
N THR A 93 14.71 -17.06 1.07
CA THR A 93 15.99 -16.92 1.78
C THR A 93 15.83 -16.62 3.27
N ARG A 94 14.59 -16.54 3.79
CA ARG A 94 14.26 -16.16 5.18
C ARG A 94 14.75 -14.76 5.59
N VAL A 95 15.11 -13.92 4.63
CA VAL A 95 15.37 -12.49 4.86
C VAL A 95 14.09 -11.76 5.27
N LEU A 96 12.94 -12.29 4.83
CA LEU A 96 11.61 -11.82 5.20
C LEU A 96 10.81 -12.98 5.80
N SER A 97 10.30 -12.82 7.01
CA SER A 97 9.37 -13.75 7.65
C SER A 97 7.92 -13.50 7.23
N GLY A 98 7.01 -14.45 7.50
CA GLY A 98 5.58 -14.28 7.25
C GLY A 98 4.98 -13.16 8.10
N ARG A 99 5.45 -12.98 9.34
CA ARG A 99 5.03 -11.87 10.21
C ARG A 99 5.46 -10.50 9.70
N GLU A 100 6.65 -10.41 9.09
CA GLU A 100 7.14 -9.17 8.49
C GLU A 100 6.44 -8.87 7.16
N PHE A 101 6.15 -9.91 6.37
CA PHE A 101 5.35 -9.78 5.15
C PHE A 101 4.01 -9.07 5.41
N LEU A 102 3.30 -9.39 6.51
CA LEU A 102 2.02 -8.76 6.86
C LEU A 102 2.14 -7.28 7.27
N LYS A 103 3.36 -6.79 7.53
CA LYS A 103 3.61 -5.39 7.89
C LYS A 103 4.05 -4.56 6.69
N LEU A 104 4.29 -5.18 5.53
CA LEU A 104 4.75 -4.47 4.34
C LEU A 104 3.69 -3.46 3.87
N GLY A 105 4.19 -2.31 3.41
CA GLY A 105 3.36 -1.28 2.84
C GLY A 105 2.86 -1.65 1.44
N ARG A 106 1.92 -0.85 0.91
CA ARG A 106 1.45 -1.01 -0.47
C ARG A 106 2.62 -0.98 -1.45
N ASP A 107 3.52 -0.01 -1.32
CA ASP A 107 4.60 0.24 -2.28
C ASP A 107 5.59 -0.93 -2.39
N GLU A 108 5.79 -1.69 -1.32
CA GLU A 108 6.67 -2.86 -1.28
C GLU A 108 6.05 -4.11 -1.94
N LEU A 109 4.73 -4.08 -2.16
CA LEU A 109 3.93 -5.13 -2.77
C LEU A 109 3.52 -4.80 -4.22
N MET A 110 4.08 -3.74 -4.78
CA MET A 110 3.91 -3.34 -6.18
C MET A 110 5.08 -3.84 -7.02
N THR A 111 4.79 -4.18 -8.29
CA THR A 111 5.87 -4.38 -9.26
C THR A 111 6.55 -3.06 -9.59
N GLU A 112 7.76 -3.14 -10.12
CA GLU A 112 8.50 -1.95 -10.56
C GLU A 112 7.71 -1.16 -11.63
N GLU A 113 7.03 -1.86 -12.54
CA GLU A 113 6.14 -1.25 -13.54
C GLU A 113 4.93 -0.55 -12.90
N GLU A 114 4.25 -1.21 -11.95
CA GLU A 114 3.11 -0.61 -11.24
C GLU A 114 3.54 0.65 -10.47
N LYS A 115 4.72 0.62 -9.85
CA LYS A 115 5.29 1.76 -9.14
C LYS A 115 5.58 2.93 -10.08
N GLN A 116 6.25 2.67 -11.21
CA GLN A 116 6.54 3.68 -12.22
C GLN A 116 5.27 4.31 -12.79
N LEU A 117 4.23 3.51 -13.03
CA LEU A 117 2.95 4.02 -13.52
C LEU A 117 2.27 4.93 -12.50
N GLU A 118 2.29 4.58 -11.21
CA GLU A 118 1.72 5.42 -10.16
C GLU A 118 2.50 6.72 -9.99
N GLU A 119 3.84 6.68 -10.03
CA GLU A 119 4.69 7.87 -10.01
C GLU A 119 4.38 8.80 -11.19
N GLN A 120 4.23 8.25 -12.40
CA GLN A 120 3.82 9.02 -13.58
C GLN A 120 2.42 9.61 -13.43
N ARG A 121 1.48 8.87 -12.85
CA ARG A 121 0.11 9.34 -12.60
C ARG A 121 0.11 10.50 -11.61
N ILE A 122 0.84 10.38 -10.51
CA ILE A 122 0.98 11.43 -9.49
C ILE A 122 1.62 12.68 -10.12
N THR A 123 2.69 12.51 -10.90
CA THR A 123 3.38 13.62 -11.57
C THR A 123 2.43 14.36 -12.50
N LYS A 124 1.66 13.65 -13.33
CA LYS A 124 0.65 14.26 -14.21
C LYS A 124 -0.40 15.05 -13.44
N ILE A 125 -0.90 14.51 -12.32
CA ILE A 125 -1.89 15.21 -11.49
C ILE A 125 -1.30 16.51 -10.93
N ILE A 126 -0.06 16.49 -10.45
CA ILE A 126 0.62 17.69 -9.94
C ILE A 126 0.76 18.72 -11.06
N GLU A 127 1.26 18.31 -12.24
CA GLU A 127 1.41 19.21 -13.39
C GLU A 127 0.07 19.81 -13.84
N GLU A 128 -1.00 19.01 -13.85
CA GLU A 128 -2.34 19.49 -14.19
C GLU A 128 -2.87 20.48 -13.15
N GLN A 129 -2.68 20.20 -11.86
CA GLN A 129 -3.05 21.12 -10.78
C GLN A 129 -2.30 22.45 -10.90
N GLU A 130 -0.99 22.44 -11.16
CA GLU A 130 -0.20 23.65 -11.36
C GLU A 130 -0.68 24.46 -12.57
N LYS A 131 -1.02 23.80 -13.68
CA LYS A 131 -1.59 24.46 -14.87
C LYS A 131 -2.94 25.12 -14.56
N VAL A 132 -3.82 24.44 -13.82
CA VAL A 132 -5.11 24.99 -13.39
C VAL A 132 -4.90 26.17 -12.44
N SER A 133 -3.99 26.07 -11.48
CA SER A 133 -3.64 27.16 -10.58
C SER A 133 -3.14 28.39 -11.34
N LEU A 134 -2.27 28.22 -12.34
CA LEU A 134 -1.78 29.32 -13.18
C LEU A 134 -2.86 29.90 -14.09
N ALA A 135 -3.79 29.09 -14.60
CA ALA A 135 -4.88 29.57 -15.45
C ALA A 135 -5.85 30.51 -14.72
N ASN A 136 -6.03 30.31 -13.41
CA ASN A 136 -6.87 31.17 -12.56
C ASN A 136 -6.20 32.46 -12.11
N VAL A 137 -4.92 32.65 -12.43
CA VAL A 137 -4.14 33.82 -12.04
C VAL A 137 -4.01 34.77 -13.23
N ALA A 138 -4.35 36.04 -13.03
CA ALA A 138 -4.15 37.07 -14.05
C ALA A 138 -2.65 37.26 -14.32
N VAL A 139 -2.17 36.79 -15.46
CA VAL A 139 -0.77 36.91 -15.89
C VAL A 139 -0.58 38.22 -16.64
N THR A 140 0.48 38.95 -16.31
CA THR A 140 0.87 40.22 -16.93
C THR A 140 2.37 40.26 -17.19
N SER A 141 2.77 41.02 -18.22
CA SER A 141 4.16 41.35 -18.55
C SER A 141 4.54 42.79 -18.22
N LEU A 142 3.65 43.54 -17.56
CA LEU A 142 3.83 44.96 -17.23
C LEU A 142 4.95 45.22 -16.21
N PHE A 143 5.34 44.21 -15.44
CA PHE A 143 6.27 44.35 -14.32
C PHE A 143 7.45 43.40 -14.47
N LYS A 144 8.65 43.87 -14.13
CA LYS A 144 9.88 43.08 -14.13
C LYS A 144 10.21 42.66 -12.70
N CYS A 145 10.42 41.37 -12.47
CA CYS A 145 10.76 40.83 -11.17
C CYS A 145 12.12 41.38 -10.70
N PRO A 146 12.21 41.96 -9.48
CA PRO A 146 13.47 42.50 -8.98
C PRO A 146 14.48 41.40 -8.58
N ALA A 147 14.02 40.16 -8.37
CA ALA A 147 14.87 39.04 -7.95
C ALA A 147 15.49 38.29 -9.14
N CYS A 148 14.69 37.88 -10.13
CA CYS A 148 15.17 37.09 -11.27
C CYS A 148 15.23 37.87 -12.60
N GLY A 149 14.63 39.06 -12.67
CA GLY A 149 14.60 39.87 -13.89
C GLY A 149 13.56 39.44 -14.93
N GLU A 150 12.81 38.36 -14.70
CA GLU A 150 11.73 37.95 -15.61
C GLU A 150 10.49 38.84 -15.50
N ASN A 151 9.72 38.94 -16.59
CA ASN A 151 8.53 39.80 -16.65
C ASN A 151 7.21 39.05 -16.48
N ARG A 152 7.22 37.72 -16.36
CA ARG A 152 6.00 36.93 -16.15
C ARG A 152 5.52 37.02 -14.70
N CYS A 153 4.58 37.92 -14.45
CA CYS A 153 4.08 38.24 -13.12
C CYS A 153 2.56 38.10 -13.04
N SER A 154 2.04 37.96 -11.84
CA SER A 154 0.64 38.20 -11.54
C SER A 154 0.49 39.35 -10.57
N PHE A 155 -0.64 40.04 -10.64
CA PHE A 155 -0.94 41.11 -9.69
C PHE A 155 -2.42 41.18 -9.36
N TYR A 156 -2.70 41.72 -8.19
CA TYR A 156 -4.02 42.22 -7.82
C TYR A 156 -3.85 43.58 -7.14
N GLU A 157 -4.89 44.40 -7.23
CA GLU A 157 -4.88 45.73 -6.64
C GLU A 157 -5.79 45.74 -5.41
N GLN A 158 -5.32 46.33 -4.33
CA GLN A 158 -6.09 46.48 -3.09
C GLN A 158 -5.86 47.87 -2.50
N GLN A 159 -6.94 48.59 -2.24
CA GLN A 159 -6.86 49.88 -1.56
C GLN A 159 -6.63 49.64 -0.07
N ILE A 160 -5.46 50.02 0.42
CA ILE A 160 -5.07 49.86 1.84
C ILE A 160 -4.94 51.21 2.56
N ARG A 161 -5.15 52.33 1.86
CA ARG A 161 -5.07 53.69 2.39
C ARG A 161 -6.32 54.51 2.02
N SER A 162 -6.29 55.82 2.30
CA SER A 162 -7.40 56.72 2.02
C SER A 162 -7.84 56.65 0.56
N ALA A 163 -9.11 56.97 0.29
CA ALA A 163 -9.66 56.99 -1.06
C ALA A 163 -8.96 57.99 -2.00
N ASP A 164 -8.30 59.00 -1.44
CA ASP A 164 -7.53 60.00 -2.18
C ASP A 164 -6.13 59.51 -2.59
N GLU A 165 -5.69 58.34 -2.10
CA GLU A 165 -4.41 57.73 -2.44
C GLU A 165 -4.56 56.66 -3.54
N PRO A 166 -3.55 56.48 -4.42
CA PRO A 166 -3.60 55.45 -5.46
C PRO A 166 -3.60 54.04 -4.86
N THR A 167 -4.29 53.11 -5.53
CA THR A 167 -4.38 51.71 -5.10
C THR A 167 -3.01 51.02 -5.09
N THR A 168 -2.72 50.28 -4.02
CA THR A 168 -1.51 49.44 -3.94
C THR A 168 -1.67 48.17 -4.76
N LYS A 169 -0.64 47.85 -5.57
CA LYS A 169 -0.58 46.64 -6.40
C LYS A 169 0.30 45.62 -5.68
N PHE A 170 -0.24 44.44 -5.48
CA PHE A 170 0.47 43.29 -4.93
C PHE A 170 0.89 42.38 -6.07
N LEU A 171 2.19 42.17 -6.24
CA LEU A 171 2.76 41.42 -7.35
C LEU A 171 3.41 40.13 -6.87
N ARG A 172 3.35 39.11 -7.72
CA ARG A 172 4.06 37.85 -7.56
C ARG A 172 4.70 37.46 -8.89
N CYS A 173 5.99 37.17 -8.87
CA CYS A 173 6.67 36.58 -10.02
C CYS A 173 6.25 35.11 -10.15
N LEU A 174 5.85 34.70 -11.36
CA LEU A 174 5.41 33.32 -11.62
C LEU A 174 6.57 32.37 -11.94
N GLU A 175 7.79 32.89 -12.05
CA GLU A 175 9.01 32.11 -12.32
C GLU A 175 9.79 31.78 -11.04
N CYS A 176 9.98 32.77 -10.15
CA CYS A 176 10.76 32.60 -8.92
C CYS A 176 9.94 32.75 -7.63
N ASN A 177 8.62 32.93 -7.72
CA ASN A 177 7.70 33.14 -6.59
C ASN A 177 8.02 34.35 -5.69
N ASN A 178 8.92 35.25 -6.09
CA ASN A 178 9.15 36.51 -5.37
C ASN A 178 7.89 37.37 -5.36
N ALA A 179 7.55 37.94 -4.20
CA ALA A 179 6.40 38.82 -4.02
C ALA A 179 6.83 40.21 -3.56
N TRP A 180 6.24 41.26 -4.13
CA TRP A 180 6.53 42.65 -3.78
C TRP A 180 5.31 43.54 -4.03
N THR A 181 5.34 44.76 -3.50
CA THR A 181 4.28 45.76 -3.68
C THR A 181 4.79 46.97 -4.43
N THR A 182 3.90 47.64 -5.17
CA THR A 182 4.15 48.97 -5.75
C THR A 182 2.88 49.81 -5.67
N GLU A 183 3.05 51.12 -5.62
CA GLU A 183 1.98 52.12 -5.77
C GLU A 183 1.79 52.44 -7.26
#